data_AF-F0S697-F1
#
_entry.id   AF-F0S697-F1
#
_cell.length_a   1.000
_cell.length_b   1.000
_cell.length_c   1.000
_cell.angle_alpha   90.00
_cell.angle_beta   90.00
_cell.angle_gamma   90.00
#
_symmetry.space_group_name_H-M   'P 1'
#
loop_
_entity.id
_entity.type
_entity.pdbx_description
1 polymer ?
#
loop_
_entity_poly.entity_id
_entity_poly.type
_entity_poly.pdbx_seq_one_letter_code
_entity_poly.pdbx_strand_id
1 'polypeptide(L)' 'MMNGINIVTDEKGNTKAIMLDLVYFKKEQIDAKKVIEGLSDLQKLIDESVVTSKKDNDWESAKSKLEQLKNLK' A
#
# COMPACT_ATOMS: atom_id res chain seq x y z
N MET A 1 14.30 9.79 -9.42
CA MET A 1 13.05 9.11 -9.84
C MET A 1 13.47 7.80 -10.48
N MET A 2 12.99 6.65 -10.01
CA MET A 2 13.34 5.34 -10.59
C MET A 2 12.59 5.17 -11.90
N ASN A 3 13.26 5.47 -13.02
CA ASN A 3 12.68 5.34 -14.36
C ASN A 3 12.20 3.90 -14.60
N GLY A 4 11.00 3.74 -15.16
CA GLY A 4 10.38 2.44 -15.44
C GLY A 4 9.57 1.82 -14.30
N ILE A 5 9.50 2.47 -13.13
CA ILE A 5 8.62 2.07 -12.01
C ILE A 5 7.63 3.22 -11.75
N ASN A 6 6.35 2.96 -11.94
CA ASN A 6 5.27 3.91 -11.67
C ASN A 6 4.48 3.47 -10.44
N ILE A 7 4.25 4.40 -9.50
CA ILE A 7 3.47 4.15 -8.29
C ILE A 7 2.06 4.72 -8.51
N VAL A 8 1.05 3.89 -8.31
CA VAL A 8 -0.36 4.30 -8.35
C VAL A 8 -0.84 4.50 -6.92
N THR A 9 -1.26 5.72 -6.60
CA THR A 9 -1.77 6.09 -5.27
C THR A 9 -3.26 6.38 -5.29
N ASP A 10 -3.93 6.23 -4.15
CA ASP A 10 -5.29 6.74 -3.95
C ASP A 10 -5.34 8.24 -3.65
N GLU A 11 -6.55 8.77 -3.49
CA GLU A 11 -6.83 10.17 -3.18
C GLU A 11 -6.25 10.63 -1.83
N LYS A 12 -5.86 9.68 -0.96
CA LYS A 12 -5.26 9.93 0.36
C LYS A 12 -3.73 9.78 0.32
N GLY A 13 -3.15 9.49 -0.85
CA GLY A 13 -1.71 9.30 -1.02
C GLY A 13 -1.20 7.91 -0.66
N ASN A 14 -2.08 6.93 -0.43
CA ASN A 14 -1.65 5.55 -0.15
C ASN A 14 -1.35 4.82 -1.45
N THR A 15 -0.20 4.13 -1.52
CA THR A 15 0.16 3.28 -2.64
C THR A 15 -0.80 2.09 -2.77
N LYS A 16 -1.43 1.94 -3.94
CA LYS A 16 -2.33 0.84 -4.28
C LYS A 16 -1.71 -0.17 -5.23
N ALA A 17 -0.87 0.28 -6.15
CA ALA A 17 -0.25 -0.60 -7.14
C ALA A 17 1.08 -0.03 -7.64
N ILE A 18 1.89 -0.92 -8.21
CA ILE A 18 3.16 -0.59 -8.86
C ILE A 18 3.09 -1.11 -10.29
N MET A 19 3.32 -0.25 -11.26
CA MET A 19 3.43 -0.59 -12.68
C MET A 19 4.90 -0.61 -13.09
N LEU A 20 5.30 -1.69 -13.75
CA LEU A 20 6.66 -1.92 -14.22
C LEU A 20 6.69 -1.85 -15.74
N ASP A 21 7.56 -1.01 -16.29
CA ASP A 21 7.79 -0.93 -17.73
C ASP A 21 8.85 -1.95 -18.16
N LEU A 22 8.37 -3.09 -18.65
CA LEU A 22 9.21 -4.19 -19.11
C LEU A 22 10.03 -3.83 -20.37
N VAL A 23 9.53 -2.89 -21.19
CA VAL A 23 10.24 -2.43 -22.40
C VAL A 23 11.43 -1.57 -21.99
N TYR A 24 11.23 -0.69 -21.01
CA TYR A 24 12.32 0.07 -20.40
C TYR A 24 13.36 -0.85 -19.74
N PHE A 25 12.92 -1.84 -18.94
CA PHE A 25 13.85 -2.79 -18.32
C PHE A 25 14.67 -3.57 -19.33
N LYS A 26 14.07 -3.98 -20.44
CA LYS A 26 14.79 -4.64 -21.54
C LYS A 26 15.82 -3.71 -22.19
N LYS A 27 15.46 -2.45 -22.43
CA LYS A 27 16.37 -1.45 -23.03
C LYS A 27 17.59 -1.19 -22.14
N GLU A 28 17.36 -1.06 -20.84
CA GLU A 28 18.40 -0.81 -19.83
C GLU A 28 19.12 -2.09 -19.38
N GLN A 29 18.78 -3.24 -19.96
CA GLN A 29 19.32 -4.56 -19.59
C GLN A 29 19.22 -4.85 -18.09
N ILE A 30 18.14 -4.38 -17.47
CA ILE A 30 17.86 -4.60 -16.07
C ILE A 30 17.48 -6.07 -15.90
N ASP A 31 18.22 -6.76 -15.04
CA ASP A 31 17.96 -8.16 -14.70
C ASP A 31 16.61 -8.30 -13.99
N ALA A 32 15.71 -9.08 -14.59
CA ALA A 32 14.40 -9.39 -14.04
C ALA A 32 14.51 -9.99 -12.62
N LYS A 33 15.58 -10.75 -12.33
CA LYS A 33 15.83 -11.30 -11.00
C LYS A 33 16.03 -10.20 -9.96
N LYS A 34 16.80 -9.16 -10.30
CA LYS A 34 17.03 -8.01 -9.41
C LYS A 34 15.76 -7.18 -9.17
N VAL A 35 14.91 -7.06 -10.19
CA VAL A 35 13.61 -6.40 -10.05
C VAL A 35 12.70 -7.19 -9.12
N ILE A 36 12.63 -8.51 -9.29
CA ILE A 36 11.82 -9.38 -8.43
C ILE A 36 12.35 -9.38 -6.99
N GLU A 37 13.66 -9.42 -6.79
CA GLU A 37 14.28 -9.33 -5.45
C GLU A 37 13.93 -8.00 -4.77
N GLY A 38 14.07 -6.87 -5.47
CA GLY A 38 13.70 -5.56 -4.92
C GLY A 38 12.21 -5.41 -4.60
N LEU A 39 11.33 -6.06 -5.37
CA LEU A 39 9.89 -6.09 -5.08
C LEU A 39 9.52 -7.05 -3.94
N SER A 40 10.25 -8.15 -3.78
CA SER A 40 10.10 -9.07 -2.65
C SER A 40 10.46 -8.39 -1.33
N ASP A 41 11.52 -7.58 -1.33
CA ASP A 41 11.89 -6.77 -0.18
C ASP A 41 10.85 -5.65 0.08
N LEU A 42 10.23 -5.11 -0.97
CA LEU A 42 9.13 -4.17 -0.80
C LEU A 42 7.90 -4.84 -0.17
N GLN A 43 7.57 -6.07 -0.58
CA GLN A 43 6.50 -6.85 0.02
C GLN A 43 6.80 -7.14 1.49
N LYS A 44 8.04 -7.53 1.83
CA LYS A 44 8.45 -7.69 3.23
C LYS A 44 8.35 -6.39 4.02
N LEU A 45 8.77 -5.26 3.45
CA LEU A 45 8.63 -3.96 4.11
C LEU A 45 7.16 -3.57 4.32
N ILE A 46 6.25 -3.99 3.43
CA ILE A 46 4.79 -3.82 3.61
C ILE A 46 4.29 -4.76 4.72
N ASP A 47 4.70 -6.02 4.71
CA ASP A 47 4.28 -7.04 5.68
C ASP A 47 4.84 -6.75 7.09
N GLU A 48 6.06 -6.23 7.16
CA GLU A 48 6.78 -5.80 8.38
C GLU A 48 6.43 -4.39 8.80
N SER A 49 5.91 -3.55 7.89
CA SER A 49 5.21 -2.33 8.28
C SER A 49 3.96 -2.77 9.02
N VAL A 50 4.14 -2.97 10.32
CA VAL A 50 3.08 -3.23 11.27
C VAL A 50 1.99 -2.23 10.92
N VAL A 51 0.90 -2.76 10.36
CA VAL A 51 -0.36 -2.07 10.27
C VAL A 51 -0.76 -1.82 11.72
N THR A 52 -0.25 -0.72 12.26
CA THR A 52 -0.96 0.07 13.25
C THR A 52 -2.12 0.74 12.53
N SER A 53 -2.96 -0.05 11.84
CA SER A 53 -4.36 0.29 11.85
C SER A 53 -4.72 0.23 13.31
N LYS A 54 -4.79 1.39 13.96
CA LYS A 54 -5.71 1.54 15.07
C LYS A 54 -6.99 0.85 14.62
N LYS A 55 -7.34 -0.26 15.29
CA LYS A 55 -8.57 -1.00 15.11
C LYS A 55 -9.73 -0.11 15.55
N ASP A 56 -9.99 0.96 14.80
CA ASP A 56 -11.08 1.90 15.09
C ASP A 56 -12.28 1.68 14.16
N ASN A 57 -12.20 0.69 13.26
CA ASN A 57 -13.20 0.35 12.26
C ASN A 57 -13.70 -1.10 12.37
N ASP A 58 -13.70 -1.71 13.56
CA ASP A 58 -14.47 -2.93 13.78
C ASP A 58 -15.96 -2.60 14.08
N TRP A 59 -16.81 -3.60 13.90
CA TRP A 59 -18.26 -3.48 14.08
C TRP A 59 -18.64 -2.96 15.47
N GLU A 60 -17.91 -3.37 16.50
CA GLU A 60 -18.11 -2.91 17.88
C GLU A 60 -17.79 -1.42 18.04
N SER A 61 -16.72 -0.92 17.39
CA SER A 61 -16.37 0.50 17.36
C SER A 61 -17.44 1.35 16.65
N ALA A 62 -18.01 0.83 15.56
CA ALA A 62 -19.10 1.48 14.84
C ALA A 62 -20.39 1.53 15.68
N LYS A 63 -20.75 0.43 16.35
CA LYS A 63 -21.91 0.34 17.25
C LYS A 63 -21.80 1.29 18.43
N SER A 64 -20.61 1.36 19.06
CA SER A 64 -20.34 2.25 20.18
C SER A 64 -20.51 3.73 19.80
N LYS A 65 -19.96 4.15 18.64
CA LYS A 65 -20.15 5.53 18.12
C LYS A 65 -21.62 5.85 17.85
N LEU A 66 -22.40 4.90 17.37
CA LEU A 66 -23.81 5.09 17.04
C LEU A 66 -24.69 5.25 18.30
N GLU A 67 -24.38 4.51 19.37
CA GLU A 67 -25.04 4.69 20.68
C GLU A 67 -24.67 6.03 21.33
N GLN A 68 -23.42 6.48 21.21
CA GLN A 68 -23.01 7.81 21.68
C GLN A 68 -23.76 8.94 20.97
N LEU A 69 -24.02 8.80 19.66
CA LEU A 69 -24.80 9.77 18.88
C LEU A 69 -26.28 9.80 19.25
N LYS A 70 -26.87 8.67 19.70
CA LYS A 70 -28.26 8.64 20.19
C LYS A 70 -28.45 9.35 21.53
N ASN A 71 -27.43 9.34 22.39
CA ASN A 71 -27.47 9.97 23.70
C ASN A 71 -27.10 11.46 23.68
N LEU A 72 -26.70 11.98 22.51
CA LEU A 72 -26.69 13.42 22.22
C LEU A 72 -28.11 13.88 21.92
N LYS A 73 -28.94 13.95 22.96
CA LYS A 73 -30.26 14.59 22.95
C LYS A 73 -30.39 15.52 24.14
#